data_AF-A0A955L462-F1
#
_entry.id   AF-A0A955L462-F1
#
_cell.length_a   1.000
_cell.length_b   1.000
_cell.length_c   1.000
_cell.angle_alpha   90.00
_cell.angle_beta   90.00
_cell.angle_gamma   90.00
#
_symmetry.space_group_name_H-M   'P 1'
#
loop_
_entity.id
_entity.type
_entity.pdbx_description
1 polymer ?
#
loop_
_entity_poly.entity_id
_entity_poly.type
_entity_poly.pdbx_seq_one_letter_code
_entity_poly.pdbx_strand_id
1 'polypeptide(L)' 'MDETKICPKCEGQMMKGFIVDRGHYNGKMISTWIKGWKWGGLTVDGKQTGVMTYKCEKCGFLESYAVENIDKNS' A
#
# COMPACT_ATOMS: atom_id res chain seq x y z
N MET A 1 2.11 -0.18 -20.39
CA MET A 1 0.64 -0.06 -20.32
C MET A 1 0.28 -0.30 -18.87
N ASP A 2 -0.23 0.72 -18.17
CA ASP A 2 -0.68 0.54 -16.79
C ASP A 2 -1.81 -0.49 -16.77
N GLU A 3 -1.67 -1.49 -15.89
CA GLU A 3 -2.65 -2.53 -15.70
C GLU A 3 -3.98 -1.89 -15.23
N THR A 4 -4.96 -1.82 -16.13
CA THR A 4 -6.27 -1.23 -15.81
C THR A 4 -7.07 -2.21 -14.96
N LYS A 5 -7.35 -1.81 -13.71
CA LYS A 5 -8.12 -2.60 -12.76
C LYS A 5 -9.53 -2.05 -12.57
N ILE A 6 -10.51 -2.96 -12.45
CA ILE A 6 -11.92 -2.63 -12.26
C ILE A 6 -12.32 -2.80 -10.79
N CYS A 7 -13.02 -1.80 -10.26
CA CYS A 7 -13.46 -1.79 -8.88
C CYS A 7 -14.55 -2.84 -8.64
N PRO A 8 -14.36 -3.78 -7.69
CA PRO A 8 -15.35 -4.83 -7.42
C PRO A 8 -16.61 -4.32 -6.70
N LYS A 9 -16.66 -3.03 -6.33
CA LYS A 9 -17.77 -2.42 -5.58
C LYS A 9 -18.69 -1.57 -6.46
N CYS A 10 -18.19 -0.98 -7.55
CA CYS A 10 -18.95 -0.04 -8.37
C CYS A 10 -18.59 -0.07 -9.87
N GLU A 11 -17.73 -1.02 -10.26
CA GLU A 11 -17.26 -1.25 -11.64
C GLU A 11 -16.50 -0.08 -12.27
N GLY A 12 -16.13 0.93 -11.47
CA GLY A 12 -15.29 2.04 -11.92
C GLY A 12 -13.83 1.65 -12.14
N GLN A 13 -13.10 2.47 -12.92
CA GLN A 13 -11.66 2.33 -13.09
C GLN A 13 -10.90 2.58 -11.77
N MET A 14 -9.77 1.88 -11.62
CA MET A 14 -8.89 2.03 -10.48
C MET A 14 -7.49 2.45 -10.92
N MET A 15 -6.93 3.41 -10.19
CA MET A 15 -5.60 3.95 -10.38
C MET A 15 -4.62 3.28 -9.40
N LYS A 16 -3.47 2.86 -9.92
CA LYS A 16 -2.37 2.32 -9.13
C LYS A 16 -1.62 3.43 -8.39
N GLY A 17 -1.20 3.18 -7.16
CA GLY A 17 -0.44 4.11 -6.33
C GLY A 17 0.02 3.52 -5.01
N PHE A 18 0.42 4.38 -4.08
CA PHE A 18 0.94 3.99 -2.77
C PHE A 18 0.25 4.80 -1.67
N ILE A 19 0.08 4.19 -0.50
CA ILE A 19 -0.26 4.90 0.72
C ILE A 19 1.05 5.41 1.33
N VAL A 20 1.04 6.69 1.75
CA VAL A 20 2.19 7.34 2.37
C VAL A 20 1.95 7.46 3.86
N ASP A 21 2.78 6.78 4.63
CA ASP A 21 2.87 6.93 6.08
C ASP A 21 3.87 8.03 6.45
N ARG A 22 3.70 8.57 7.66
CA ARG A 22 4.59 9.58 8.23
C ARG A 22 5.30 8.99 9.44
N GLY A 23 6.62 8.85 9.32
CA GLY A 23 7.49 8.47 10.42
C GLY A 23 7.91 9.65 11.29
N HIS A 24 8.90 9.41 12.15
CA HIS A 24 9.54 10.45 12.96
C HIS A 24 10.03 11.61 12.08
N TYR A 25 10.00 12.83 12.64
CA TYR A 25 10.39 14.06 11.95
C TYR A 25 9.64 14.32 10.63
N ASN A 26 8.41 13.82 10.49
CA ASN A 26 7.59 13.97 9.28
C ASN A 26 8.23 13.33 8.03
N GLY A 27 9.09 12.33 8.21
CA GLY A 27 9.63 11.54 7.12
C GLY A 27 8.51 10.79 6.39
N LYS A 28 8.38 10.99 5.08
CA LYS A 28 7.41 10.26 4.25
C LYS A 28 7.97 8.89 3.90
N MET A 29 7.19 7.85 4.14
CA MET A 29 7.55 6.48 3.79
C MET A 29 6.36 5.77 3.13
N ILE A 30 6.66 4.85 2.22
CA ILE A 30 5.62 3.99 1.65
C ILE A 30 5.14 3.03 2.74
N SER A 31 3.83 2.81 2.83
CA SER A 31 3.26 1.84 3.75
C SER A 31 3.83 0.44 3.52
N THR A 32 4.13 -0.25 4.62
CA THR A 32 4.69 -1.60 4.59
C THR A 32 3.78 -2.59 5.31
N TRP A 33 3.68 -3.79 4.77
CA TRP A 33 3.06 -4.94 5.40
C TRP A 33 4.09 -5.73 6.20
N ILE A 34 3.68 -6.17 7.40
CA ILE A 34 4.48 -7.00 8.30
C ILE A 34 3.61 -8.16 8.75
N LYS A 35 4.20 -9.35 8.82
CA LYS A 35 3.52 -10.54 9.33
C LYS A 35 3.42 -10.47 10.87
N GLY A 36 2.20 -10.50 11.38
CA GLY A 36 1.91 -10.63 12.81
C GLY A 36 1.49 -9.32 13.48
N TRP A 37 1.05 -9.43 14.74
CA TRP A 37 0.59 -8.33 15.58
C TRP A 37 1.08 -8.58 17.00
N LYS A 38 1.68 -7.57 17.65
CA LYS A 38 2.00 -7.60 19.08
C LYS A 38 1.27 -6.47 19.80
N TRP A 39 0.47 -6.82 20.79
CA TRP A 39 -0.08 -5.87 21.75
C TRP A 39 1.06 -5.32 22.62
N GLY A 40 1.16 -3.99 22.75
CA GLY A 40 2.14 -3.33 23.62
C GLY A 40 3.28 -2.57 22.91
N GLY A 41 3.30 -2.55 21.59
CA GLY A 41 4.28 -1.79 20.81
C GLY A 41 4.66 -2.54 19.54
N LEU A 42 4.77 -1.81 18.43
CA LEU A 42 5.21 -2.37 17.16
C LEU A 42 6.72 -2.62 17.21
N THR A 43 7.15 -3.73 17.83
CA THR A 43 8.50 -4.23 17.58
C THR A 43 8.50 -4.79 16.17
N VAL A 44 9.01 -4.01 15.22
CA VAL A 44 9.11 -4.40 13.81
C VAL A 44 10.26 -5.39 13.64
N ASP A 45 10.09 -6.61 14.17
CA ASP A 45 11.03 -7.69 13.95
C ASP A 45 10.59 -8.48 12.71
N GLY A 46 11.26 -8.24 11.57
CA GLY A 46 11.03 -9.02 10.35
C GLY A 46 11.20 -8.25 9.04
N LYS A 47 11.14 -8.98 7.92
CA LYS A 47 11.16 -8.40 6.57
C LYS A 47 9.88 -7.61 6.34
N GLN A 48 10.01 -6.29 6.19
CA GLN A 48 8.93 -5.41 5.75
C GLN A 48 8.74 -5.57 4.24
N THR A 49 7.50 -5.73 3.81
CA THR A 49 7.15 -5.80 2.39
C THR A 49 6.38 -4.54 2.02
N GLY A 50 6.72 -3.89 0.92
CA GLY A 50 6.00 -2.71 0.48
C GLY A 50 4.55 -3.01 0.11
N VAL A 51 3.68 -2.01 0.22
CA VAL A 51 2.26 -2.14 -0.14
C VAL A 51 1.93 -1.27 -1.36
N MET A 52 1.50 -1.91 -2.43
CA MET A 52 0.90 -1.27 -3.61
C MET A 52 -0.61 -1.17 -3.41
N THR A 53 -1.22 -0.04 -3.76
CA THR A 53 -2.66 0.17 -3.61
C THR A 53 -3.29 0.63 -4.91
N TYR A 54 -4.42 0.03 -5.27
CA TYR A 54 -5.32 0.54 -6.30
C TYR A 54 -6.44 1.34 -5.64
N LYS A 55 -6.66 2.58 -6.07
CA LYS A 55 -7.77 3.43 -5.63
C LYS A 55 -8.79 3.55 -6.75
N CYS A 56 -10.04 3.23 -6.47
CA CYS A 56 -11.14 3.53 -7.37
C CYS A 56 -11.34 5.05 -7.48
N GLU A 57 -11.34 5.57 -8.71
CA GLU A 57 -11.55 6.99 -8.96
C GLU A 57 -13.00 7.43 -8.77
N LYS A 58 -13.95 6.48 -8.82
CA LYS A 58 -15.38 6.73 -8.70
C LYS A 58 -15.89 6.69 -7.25
N CYS A 59 -15.62 5.60 -6.52
CA CYS A 59 -16.16 5.41 -5.16
C CYS A 59 -15.12 5.48 -4.04
N GLY A 60 -13.83 5.58 -4.38
CA GLY A 60 -12.75 5.64 -3.39
C GLY A 60 -12.37 4.31 -2.73
N PHE A 61 -12.95 3.18 -3.15
CA PHE A 61 -12.53 1.86 -2.67
C PHE A 61 -11.03 1.64 -2.90
N LEU A 62 -10.33 1.18 -1.86
CA LEU A 62 -8.91 0.86 -1.89
C LEU A 62 -8.72 -0.65 -1.85
N GLU A 63 -7.84 -1.14 -2.72
CA GLU A 63 -7.41 -2.52 -2.75
C GLU A 63 -5.88 -2.59 -2.69
N SER A 64 -5.34 -3.27 -1.68
CA SER A 64 -3.90 -3.21 -1.38
C SER A 64 -3.24 -4.58 -1.46
N TYR A 65 -2.01 -4.61 -1.98
CA TYR A 65 -1.23 -5.80 -2.29
C TYR A 65 0.18 -5.66 -1.73
N ALA A 66 0.67 -6.68 -1.02
CA ALA A 66 2.08 -6.76 -0.66
C ALA A 66 2.91 -7.05 -1.92
N VAL A 67 4.00 -6.30 -2.13
CA VAL A 67 4.89 -6.45 -3.28
C VAL A 67 6.29 -6.85 -2.83
N GLU A 68 6.80 -7.98 -3.32
CA GLU A 68 8.08 -8.53 -2.86
C GLU A 68 9.31 -7.71 -3.26
N ASN A 69 9.16 -6.76 -4.20
CA ASN A 69 10.16 -5.77 -4.56
C ASN A 69 9.47 -4.42 -4.83
N ILE A 70 9.68 -3.43 -3.95
CA ILE A 70 9.53 -2.03 -4.38
C ILE A 70 10.86 -1.67 -5.02
N ASP A 71 10.91 -1.72 -6.36
CA ASP A 71 12.02 -1.14 -7.09
C ASP A 71 12.15 0.33 -6.65
N LYS A 72 13.21 0.64 -5.90
CA LYS A 72 13.48 1.98 -5.37
C LYS A 72 13.98 2.95 -6.46
N ASN A 73 13.68 2.71 -7.74
CA ASN A 73 14.16 3.54 -8.83
C ASN A 73 13.23 3.47 -10.05
N SER A 74 12.27 4.38 -10.11
CA SER A 74 11.67 4.86 -11.35
C SER A 74 11.36 6.34 -11.21
#